data_AF-A0A1G3QZP4-F1
#
_entry.id   AF-A0A1G3QZP4-F1
#
_cell.length_a   1.000
_cell.length_b   1.000
_cell.length_c   1.000
_cell.angle_alpha   90.00
_cell.angle_beta   90.00
_cell.angle_gamma   90.00
#
_symmetry.space_group_name_H-M   'P 1'
#
loop_
_entity.id
_entity.type
_entity.pdbx_description
1 polymer ?
#
loop_
_entity_poly.entity_id
_entity_poly.type
_entity_poly.pdbx_seq_one_letter_code
_entity_poly.pdbx_strand_id
1 'polypeptide(L)'
;MIEHLRERLAARRRWWESLCRQCGACCFRKEWRGAGLVVNWDVPCRFLDAARRRCTVYGERFKACPDCRRMTLGHALFTSWLPDTCGYVRTFRRWPAASVRDPRPALISQGAQRQRV
;
A
#
# COMPACT_ATOMS: atom_id res chain seq x y z
N MET A 1 -14.23 32.32 -2.82
CA MET A 1 -14.16 31.50 -1.58
C MET A 1 -14.14 29.99 -1.85
N ILE A 2 -15.02 29.46 -2.71
CA ILE A 2 -15.11 28.01 -3.00
C ILE A 2 -13.87 27.44 -3.71
N GLU A 3 -13.32 28.15 -4.71
CA GLU A 3 -12.13 27.68 -5.45
C GLU A 3 -10.90 27.48 -4.56
N HIS A 4 -10.64 28.43 -3.66
CA HIS A 4 -9.55 28.32 -2.69
C HIS A 4 -9.67 27.07 -1.79
N LEU A 5 -10.89 26.70 -1.38
CA LEU A 5 -11.13 25.47 -0.61
C LEU A 5 -10.85 24.22 -1.46
N ARG A 6 -11.23 24.23 -2.74
CA ARG A 6 -10.95 23.13 -3.68
C ARG A 6 -9.44 22.91 -3.85
N GLU A 7 -8.68 24.00 -4.01
CA GLU A 7 -7.23 23.97 -4.12
C GLU A 7 -6.56 23.40 -2.87
N ARG A 8 -6.95 23.86 -1.68
CA ARG A 8 -6.43 23.35 -0.41
C ARG A 8 -6.72 21.86 -0.22
N LEU A 9 -7.93 21.42 -0.54
CA LEU A 9 -8.29 20.00 -0.48
C LEU A 9 -7.49 19.18 -1.50
N ALA A 10 -7.26 19.71 -2.71
CA ALA A 10 -6.42 19.05 -3.70
C ALA A 10 -4.97 18.95 -3.24
N ALA A 11 -4.40 20.01 -2.65
CA ALA A 11 -3.06 20.00 -2.08
C ALA A 11 -2.94 18.96 -0.96
N ARG A 12 -3.92 18.87 -0.06
CA ARG A 12 -3.97 17.84 1.00
C ARG A 12 -4.00 16.43 0.43
N ARG A 13 -4.78 16.19 -0.64
CA ARG A 13 -4.80 14.89 -1.33
C ARG A 13 -3.45 14.58 -1.97
N ARG A 14 -2.84 15.54 -2.69
CA ARG A 14 -1.52 15.35 -3.31
C ARG A 14 -0.44 15.01 -2.28
N TRP A 15 -0.43 15.74 -1.17
CA TRP A 15 0.48 15.45 -0.06
C TRP A 15 0.23 14.07 0.55
N TRP A 16 -1.03 13.65 0.72
CA TRP A 16 -1.34 12.31 1.22
C TRP A 16 -0.82 11.22 0.28
N GLU A 17 -1.03 11.37 -1.03
CA GLU A 17 -0.57 10.41 -2.02
C GLU A 17 0.96 10.37 -2.15
N SER A 18 1.67 11.48 -1.89
CA SER A 18 3.14 11.52 -1.93
C SER A 18 3.81 10.70 -0.82
N LEU A 19 3.09 10.35 0.24
CA LEU A 19 3.58 9.44 1.29
C LEU A 19 3.65 7.99 0.80
N CYS A 20 3.00 7.64 -0.32
CA CYS A 20 3.04 6.28 -0.85
C CYS A 20 4.45 5.95 -1.39
N ARG A 21 5.14 5.03 -0.70
CA ARG A 21 6.44 4.50 -1.13
C ARG A 21 6.37 3.33 -2.12
N GLN A 22 5.20 3.08 -2.71
CA GLN A 22 4.99 1.99 -3.67
C GLN A 22 5.49 0.62 -3.15
N CYS A 23 5.23 0.30 -1.87
CA CYS A 23 5.68 -0.95 -1.24
C CYS A 23 4.87 -2.20 -1.66
N GLY A 24 3.76 -2.01 -2.37
CA GLY A 24 2.89 -3.07 -2.88
C GLY A 24 2.01 -3.77 -1.84
N ALA A 25 2.23 -3.57 -0.53
CA ALA A 25 1.48 -4.25 0.53
C ALA A 25 -0.04 -4.01 0.45
N CYS A 26 -0.47 -2.82 0.04
CA CYS A 26 -1.89 -2.50 -0.17
C CYS A 26 -2.52 -3.25 -1.36
N CYS A 27 -1.72 -3.81 -2.27
CA CYS A 27 -2.20 -4.52 -3.46
C CYS A 27 -2.42 -6.02 -3.26
N PHE A 28 -1.98 -6.62 -2.16
CA PHE A 28 -2.25 -8.03 -1.87
C PHE A 28 -3.65 -8.25 -1.30
N ARG A 29 -4.20 -9.45 -1.40
CA ARG A 29 -5.47 -9.77 -0.75
C ARG A 29 -5.35 -9.67 0.77
N LYS A 30 -6.41 -9.18 1.41
CA LYS A 30 -6.53 -9.16 2.87
C LYS A 30 -7.63 -10.10 3.27
N GLU A 31 -7.34 -10.96 4.23
CA GLU A 31 -8.26 -11.97 4.73
C GLU A 31 -8.43 -11.79 6.22
N TRP A 32 -9.62 -12.06 6.73
CA TRP A 32 -9.84 -12.12 8.16
C TRP A 32 -9.37 -13.48 8.67
N ARG A 33 -8.49 -13.48 9.68
CA ARG A 33 -8.06 -14.71 10.37
C ARG A 33 -8.13 -14.48 11.87
N GLY A 34 -9.03 -15.22 12.53
CA GLY A 34 -9.25 -15.13 13.97
C GLY A 34 -9.73 -13.74 14.39
N ALA A 35 -8.84 -12.97 15.01
CA ALA A 35 -9.14 -11.66 15.59
C ALA A 35 -8.70 -10.46 14.73
N GLY A 36 -8.12 -10.69 13.54
CA GLY A 36 -7.55 -9.59 12.77
C GLY A 36 -7.50 -9.82 11.27
N LEU A 37 -7.21 -8.72 10.59
CA LEU A 37 -6.98 -8.72 9.15
C LEU A 37 -5.51 -9.06 8.88
N VAL A 38 -5.26 -10.08 8.06
CA VAL A 38 -3.93 -10.50 7.63
C VAL A 38 -3.77 -10.32 6.12
N VAL A 39 -2.54 -10.12 5.66
CA VAL A 39 -2.23 -10.10 4.22
C VAL A 39 -1.97 -11.51 3.73
N ASN A 40 -2.66 -11.91 2.66
CA ASN A 40 -2.30 -13.08 1.89
C ASN A 40 -1.32 -12.65 0.79
N TRP A 41 -0.04 -12.93 0.99
CA TRP A 41 1.05 -12.53 0.09
C TRP A 41 1.11 -13.33 -1.21
N ASP A 42 0.41 -14.47 -1.29
CA ASP A 42 0.39 -15.31 -2.49
C ASP A 42 -0.65 -14.85 -3.52
N VAL A 43 -1.55 -13.95 -3.11
CA VAL A 43 -2.67 -13.47 -3.94
C VAL A 43 -2.52 -11.97 -4.19
N PRO A 44 -1.70 -11.55 -5.18
CA PRO A 44 -1.59 -10.16 -5.57
C PRO A 44 -2.82 -9.69 -6.37
N CYS A 45 -3.09 -8.39 -6.33
CA CYS A 45 -3.97 -7.74 -7.28
C CYS A 45 -3.43 -7.90 -8.71
N ARG A 46 -4.34 -8.07 -9.67
CA ARG A 46 -4.02 -8.14 -11.12
C ARG A 46 -3.21 -6.97 -11.67
N PHE A 47 -3.22 -5.81 -11.00
CA PHE A 47 -2.48 -4.61 -11.42
C PHE A 47 -1.17 -4.38 -10.64
N LEU A 48 -0.72 -5.35 -9.86
CA LEU A 48 0.56 -5.29 -9.17
C LEU A 48 1.68 -5.78 -10.09
N ASP A 49 2.67 -4.93 -10.36
CA ASP A 49 3.96 -5.38 -10.88
C ASP A 49 4.71 -6.03 -9.72
N ALA A 50 4.74 -7.37 -9.68
CA ALA A 50 5.36 -8.13 -8.60
C ALA A 50 6.88 -7.91 -8.52
N ALA A 51 7.55 -7.69 -9.65
CA ALA A 51 9.00 -7.46 -9.70
C ALA A 51 9.37 -6.10 -9.09
N ARG A 52 8.60 -5.06 -9.42
CA ARG A 52 8.85 -3.69 -8.94
C ARG A 52 8.04 -3.32 -7.70
N ARG A 53 7.15 -4.20 -7.26
CA ARG A 53 6.22 -4.07 -6.12
C ARG A 53 5.31 -2.83 -6.19
N ARG A 54 5.06 -2.32 -7.40
CA ARG A 54 4.26 -1.09 -7.61
C ARG A 54 2.97 -1.38 -8.36
N CYS A 55 1.93 -0.64 -8.01
CA CYS A 55 0.68 -0.67 -8.76
C CYS A 55 0.90 0.04 -10.09
N THR A 56 0.61 -0.63 -11.20
CA THR A 56 0.78 -0.07 -12.56
C THR A 56 -0.27 1.00 -12.87
N VAL A 57 -1.41 0.97 -12.18
CA VAL A 57 -2.54 1.89 -12.37
C VAL A 57 -2.79 2.78 -11.14
N TYR A 58 -1.76 3.10 -10.36
CA TYR A 58 -1.93 3.75 -9.04
C TYR A 58 -2.79 5.04 -9.08
N GLY A 59 -2.63 5.88 -10.11
CA GLY A 59 -3.40 7.12 -10.26
C GLY A 59 -4.90 6.90 -10.50
N GLU A 60 -5.27 5.78 -11.13
CA GLU A 60 -6.65 5.44 -11.48
C GLU A 60 -7.16 4.17 -10.77
N ARG A 61 -6.45 3.73 -9.72
CA ARG A 61 -6.65 2.44 -9.05
C ARG A 61 -8.08 2.18 -8.58
N PHE A 62 -8.79 3.23 -8.18
CA PHE A 62 -10.18 3.12 -7.72
C PHE A 62 -11.19 2.96 -8.86
N LYS A 63 -10.83 3.37 -10.09
CA LYS A 63 -11.61 3.09 -11.30
C LYS A 63 -11.29 1.70 -11.83
N ALA A 64 -10.00 1.34 -11.86
CA ALA A 64 -9.53 0.09 -12.44
C ALA A 64 -9.84 -1.15 -11.56
N CYS A 65 -9.86 -0.98 -10.23
CA CYS A 65 -10.06 -2.07 -9.27
C CYS A 65 -11.08 -1.65 -8.19
N PRO A 66 -12.31 -2.17 -8.25
CA PRO A 66 -13.35 -1.89 -7.24
C PRO A 66 -12.94 -2.29 -5.81
N ASP A 67 -12.13 -3.35 -5.67
CA ASP A 67 -11.61 -3.81 -4.37
C ASP A 67 -10.47 -2.94 -3.83
N CYS A 68 -10.00 -1.96 -4.60
CA CYS A 68 -8.91 -1.08 -4.16
C CYS A 68 -9.40 -0.17 -3.03
N ARG A 69 -8.92 -0.45 -1.81
CA ARG A 69 -9.30 0.33 -0.63
C ARG A 69 -8.48 1.61 -0.51
N ARG A 70 -9.17 2.70 -0.15
CA ARG A 70 -8.53 3.99 0.11
C ARG A 70 -7.67 3.91 1.37
N MET A 71 -6.42 4.39 1.26
CA MET A 71 -5.55 4.50 2.42
C MET A 71 -6.00 5.67 3.27
N THR A 72 -6.27 5.42 4.56
CA THR A 72 -6.72 6.41 5.52
C THR A 72 -5.70 6.53 6.66
N LEU A 73 -5.78 7.62 7.43
CA LEU A 73 -4.96 7.75 8.63
C LEU A 73 -5.22 6.63 9.64
N GLY A 74 -6.47 6.18 9.79
CA GLY A 74 -6.82 5.04 10.62
C GLY A 74 -6.14 3.75 10.14
N HIS A 75 -6.07 3.51 8.83
CA HIS A 75 -5.29 2.39 8.30
C HIS A 75 -3.80 2.52 8.64
N ALA A 76 -3.21 3.69 8.42
CA ALA A 76 -1.80 3.94 8.72
C ALA A 76 -1.46 3.71 10.21
N LEU A 77 -2.33 4.12 11.12
CA LEU A 77 -2.09 4.02 12.56
C LEU A 77 -2.39 2.63 13.13
N PHE A 78 -3.54 2.05 12.81
CA PHE A 78 -4.10 0.94 13.60
C PHE A 78 -4.05 -0.43 12.92
N THR A 79 -3.72 -0.50 11.62
CA THR A 79 -3.76 -1.79 10.93
C THR A 79 -2.54 -2.67 11.19
N SER A 80 -2.79 -3.92 11.54
CA SER A 80 -1.76 -4.93 11.79
C SER A 80 -1.13 -5.54 10.53
N TRP A 81 -1.66 -5.21 9.33
CA TRP A 81 -1.31 -5.87 8.06
C TRP A 81 -0.39 -5.04 7.15
N LEU A 82 -0.12 -3.78 7.49
CA LEU A 82 0.87 -2.95 6.78
C LEU A 82 2.26 -3.09 7.42
N PRO A 83 3.32 -3.32 6.63
CA PRO A 83 4.68 -3.38 7.14
C PRO A 83 5.19 -1.98 7.52
N ASP A 84 6.21 -1.94 8.39
CA ASP A 84 6.85 -0.69 8.84
C ASP A 84 7.57 0.05 7.69
N THR A 85 7.88 -0.66 6.60
CA THR A 85 8.44 -0.07 5.36
C THR A 85 7.40 0.71 4.54
N CYS A 86 6.10 0.55 4.82
CA CYS A 86 5.04 1.32 4.18
C CYS A 86 5.19 2.80 4.53
N GLY A 87 5.24 3.68 3.52
CA GLY A 87 5.44 5.11 3.76
C GLY A 87 4.41 5.75 4.68
N TYR A 88 3.14 5.36 4.57
CA TYR A 88 2.09 5.82 5.50
C TYR A 88 2.34 5.38 6.95
N VAL A 89 2.70 4.11 7.16
CA VAL A 89 3.01 3.59 8.50
C VAL A 89 4.23 4.29 9.06
N ARG A 90 5.33 4.36 8.28
CA ARG A 90 6.57 5.03 8.66
C ARG A 90 6.37 6.49 9.07
N THR A 91 5.43 7.21 8.43
CA THR A 91 5.17 8.61 8.74
C THR A 91 4.38 8.79 10.04
N PHE A 92 3.40 7.92 10.34
CA PHE A 92 2.44 8.18 11.41
C PHE A 92 2.51 7.21 12.59
N ARG A 93 2.90 5.95 12.35
CA ARG A 93 2.93 4.92 13.38
C ARG A 93 4.27 4.97 14.11
N ARG A 94 4.23 5.35 15.39
CA ARG A 94 5.40 5.43 16.26
C ARG A 94 5.73 4.12 17.00
N TRP A 95 4.87 3.11 16.90
CA TRP A 95 5.04 1.81 17.55
C TRP A 95 5.02 0.68 16.52
N PRO A 96 5.98 -0.27 16.53
CA PRO A 96 6.00 -1.37 15.57
C PRO A 96 4.76 -2.25 15.75
N ALA A 97 4.01 -2.49 14.68
CA ALA A 97 2.89 -3.43 14.76
C ALA A 97 3.44 -4.86 14.80
N ALA A 98 2.99 -5.65 15.77
CA ALA A 98 3.55 -6.97 16.11
C ALA A 98 3.43 -8.06 15.02
N SER A 99 2.98 -7.77 13.79
CA SER A 99 2.48 -8.87 12.93
C SER A 99 2.59 -8.71 11.41
N VAL A 100 3.51 -7.91 10.87
CA VAL A 100 3.89 -8.11 9.47
C VAL A 100 5.34 -8.55 9.39
N ARG A 101 5.55 -9.87 9.51
CA ARG A 101 6.65 -10.48 8.77
C ARG A 101 6.33 -10.26 7.30
N ASP A 102 6.90 -9.23 6.70
CA ASP A 102 6.96 -9.12 5.25
C ASP A 102 7.93 -10.22 4.81
N PRO A 103 7.45 -11.37 4.28
CA PRO A 103 8.34 -12.49 3.94
C PRO A 103 9.22 -12.13 2.74
N ARG A 104 9.00 -10.98 2.10
CA ARG A 104 9.73 -10.59 0.91
C ARG A 104 11.10 -10.05 1.34
N PRO A 105 12.20 -10.59 0.80
CA PRO A 105 13.53 -10.04 1.07
C PRO A 105 13.54 -8.54 0.74
N ALA A 106 14.27 -7.76 1.54
CA ALA A 106 14.60 -6.39 1.20
C ALA A 106 15.18 -6.40 -0.22
N LEU A 107 14.57 -5.65 -1.14
CA LEU A 107 15.10 -5.50 -2.50
C LEU A 107 16.45 -4.79 -2.39
N ILE A 108 17.51 -5.56 -2.15
CA ILE A 108 18.86 -5.17 -2.54
C ILE A 108 18.82 -5.21 -4.06
N SER A 109 19.01 -4.05 -4.66
CA SER A 109 18.96 -3.80 -6.10
C SER A 109 19.91 -4.72 -6.88
N GLN A 110 19.45 -5.88 -7.34
CA GLN A 110 20.10 -6.62 -8.42
C GLN A 110 19.02 -7.26 -9.30
N GLY A 111 19.04 -6.90 -10.58
CA GLY A 111 18.13 -7.46 -11.57
C GLY A 111 18.36 -8.94 -11.78
N ALA A 112 17.30 -9.69 -12.03
CA ALA A 112 17.37 -10.96 -12.74
C ALA A 112 15.94 -11.37 -13.14
N GLN A 113 15.78 -11.64 -14.43
CA GLN A 113 14.60 -12.22 -15.03
C GLN A 113 14.22 -13.54 -14.36
N ARG A 114 12.93 -13.87 -14.40
CA ARG A 114 12.45 -15.24 -14.65
C ARG A 114 10.98 -15.15 -15.07
N GLN A 115 10.79 -14.96 -16.38
CA GLN A 115 9.67 -15.59 -17.07
C GLN A 115 9.82 -17.11 -16.88
N ARG A 116 8.73 -17.79 -16.54
CA ARG A 116 8.54 -19.21 -16.86
C ARG A 116 7.10 -19.31 -17.37
N VAL A 117 6.98 -19.52 -18.69
CA VAL A 117 6.51 -20.75 -19.35
C VAL A 117 5.03 -20.97 -19.06
#